data_AF-E1BFQ7-F1
#
_entry.id   AF-E1BFQ7-F1
#
_cell.length_a   1.000
_cell.length_b   1.000
_cell.length_c   1.000
_cell.angle_alpha   90.00
_cell.angle_beta   90.00
_cell.angle_gamma   90.00
#
_symmetry.space_group_name_H-M   'P 1'
#
loop_
_entity.id
_entity.type
_entity.pdbx_description
1 polymer ?
#
loop_
_entity_poly.entity_id
_entity_poly.type
_entity_poly.pdbx_seq_one_letter_code
_entity_poly.pdbx_strand_id
1 'polypeptide(L)'
;MSSESEKDKERFIQAAKTFFFHMQDLASFTNALTKLFNSSMSTQILLMTVKEDGNVKNVFEQMLRIFKEMQSVVAAKQDPMQSEPLSSKIATAMFSMVEKSNNIRELQQSTKEMFKNVQSPIIASVLNSGNILESLESSLLLLMKYPIMNLQLSDFYRKEQSDATTSEKSPGPSKATTIDALKKLQDVLNIENAKYTIKSAADQMEQIVKTMGPILEVLQKAIKAMETKFSVFKKPRN
;
A
#
# COMPACT_ATOMS: atom_id res chain seq x y z
N MET A 1 -39.59 -6.56 15.15
CA MET A 1 -38.33 -6.11 15.80
C MET A 1 -37.12 -6.99 15.43
N SER A 2 -37.26 -8.27 15.07
CA SER A 2 -36.11 -9.17 14.79
C SER A 2 -35.38 -8.96 13.45
N SER A 3 -36.00 -8.32 12.45
CA SER A 3 -35.44 -8.22 11.09
C SER A 3 -34.36 -7.14 10.94
N GLU A 4 -34.49 -6.02 11.66
CA GLU A 4 -33.55 -4.90 11.55
C GLU A 4 -32.21 -5.22 12.24
N SER A 5 -32.26 -5.88 13.40
CA SER A 5 -31.05 -6.34 14.10
C SER A 5 -30.26 -7.37 13.30
N GLU A 6 -30.91 -8.29 12.57
CA GLU A 6 -30.21 -9.27 11.74
C GLU A 6 -29.60 -8.60 10.50
N LYS A 7 -30.28 -7.60 9.94
CA LYS A 7 -29.73 -6.79 8.84
C LYS A 7 -28.48 -6.02 9.26
N ASP A 8 -28.48 -5.40 10.44
CA ASP A 8 -27.32 -4.66 10.95
C ASP A 8 -26.14 -5.59 11.27
N LYS A 9 -26.42 -6.81 11.72
CA LYS A 9 -25.40 -7.85 11.92
C LYS A 9 -24.77 -8.30 10.59
N GLU A 10 -25.57 -8.50 9.54
CA GLU A 10 -25.05 -8.84 8.21
C GLU A 10 -24.17 -7.70 7.65
N ARG A 11 -24.63 -6.44 7.77
CA ARG A 11 -23.84 -5.25 7.40
C ARG A 11 -22.50 -5.22 8.13
N PHE A 12 -22.50 -5.46 9.43
CA PHE A 12 -21.29 -5.49 10.24
C PHE A 12 -20.31 -6.58 9.79
N ILE A 13 -20.79 -7.80 9.57
CA ILE A 13 -19.98 -8.93 9.08
C ILE A 13 -19.38 -8.60 7.71
N GLN A 14 -20.19 -8.07 6.79
CA GLN A 14 -19.73 -7.71 5.46
C GLN A 14 -18.70 -6.59 5.49
N ALA A 15 -18.88 -5.56 6.33
CA ALA A 15 -17.90 -4.49 6.50
C ALA A 15 -16.58 -5.01 7.11
N ALA A 16 -16.64 -5.90 8.10
CA ALA A 16 -15.46 -6.55 8.67
C ALA A 16 -14.68 -7.36 7.62
N LYS A 17 -15.41 -8.14 6.81
CA LYS A 17 -14.84 -8.89 5.69
C LYS A 17 -14.21 -7.98 4.63
N THR A 18 -14.88 -6.90 4.24
CA THR A 18 -14.32 -5.93 3.29
C THR A 18 -13.06 -5.26 3.83
N PHE A 19 -13.04 -4.88 5.11
CA PHE A 19 -11.85 -4.35 5.75
C PHE A 19 -10.66 -5.31 5.67
N PHE A 20 -10.88 -6.59 5.96
CA PHE A 20 -9.84 -7.61 5.85
C PHE A 20 -9.23 -7.64 4.44
N PHE A 21 -10.05 -7.64 3.38
CA PHE A 21 -9.56 -7.62 2.01
C PHE A 21 -8.85 -6.31 1.66
N HIS A 22 -9.37 -5.17 2.10
CA HIS A 22 -8.70 -3.89 1.90
C HIS A 22 -7.34 -3.82 2.60
N MET A 23 -7.16 -4.45 3.75
CA MET A 23 -5.84 -4.58 4.38
C MET A 23 -4.88 -5.41 3.53
N GLN A 24 -5.36 -6.50 2.91
CA GLN A 24 -4.56 -7.30 1.97
C GLN A 24 -4.18 -6.48 0.73
N ASP A 25 -5.13 -5.73 0.16
CA ASP A 25 -4.91 -4.88 -1.00
C ASP A 25 -3.92 -3.76 -0.70
N LEU A 26 -4.08 -3.05 0.43
CA LEU A 26 -3.16 -2.00 0.85
C LEU A 26 -1.73 -2.52 0.96
N ALA A 27 -1.54 -3.70 1.56
CA ALA A 27 -0.22 -4.29 1.69
C ALA A 27 0.37 -4.72 0.35
N SER A 28 -0.45 -5.33 -0.50
CA SER A 28 -0.07 -5.73 -1.85
C SER A 28 0.36 -4.52 -2.68
N PHE A 29 -0.44 -3.45 -2.69
CA PHE A 29 -0.16 -2.21 -3.42
C PHE A 29 1.06 -1.48 -2.85
N THR A 30 1.21 -1.43 -1.52
CA THR A 30 2.41 -0.86 -0.89
C THR A 30 3.66 -1.62 -1.32
N ASN A 31 3.63 -2.95 -1.32
CA ASN A 31 4.74 -3.78 -1.80
C ASN A 31 5.01 -3.61 -3.29
N ALA A 32 3.96 -3.50 -4.12
CA ALA A 32 4.11 -3.25 -5.55
C ALA A 32 4.76 -1.89 -5.83
N LEU A 33 4.27 -0.83 -5.17
CA LEU A 33 4.87 0.50 -5.23
C LEU A 33 6.32 0.48 -4.76
N THR A 34 6.62 -0.23 -3.67
CA THR A 34 7.99 -0.35 -3.13
C THR A 34 8.94 -1.06 -4.07
N LYS A 35 8.50 -2.14 -4.72
CA LYS A 35 9.29 -2.82 -5.76
C LYS A 35 9.61 -1.89 -6.92
N LEU A 36 8.60 -1.17 -7.42
CA LEU A 36 8.77 -0.19 -8.50
C LEU A 36 9.74 0.90 -8.06
N PHE A 37 9.55 1.48 -6.88
CA PHE A 37 10.43 2.50 -6.32
C PHE A 37 11.88 2.03 -6.21
N ASN A 38 12.13 0.87 -5.60
CA ASN A 38 13.46 0.29 -5.45
C ASN A 38 14.17 0.08 -6.79
N SER A 39 13.47 -0.49 -7.76
CA SER A 39 14.04 -0.71 -9.10
C SER A 39 14.45 0.58 -9.80
N SER A 40 13.81 1.69 -9.46
CA SER A 40 13.90 2.92 -10.23
C SER A 40 14.78 3.97 -9.57
N MET A 41 14.77 4.02 -8.24
CA MET A 41 15.64 4.87 -7.44
C MET A 41 16.93 4.17 -7.03
N SER A 42 17.12 2.90 -7.41
CA SER A 42 18.25 2.05 -7.00
C SER A 42 18.37 1.94 -5.47
N THR A 43 17.24 1.73 -4.80
CA THR A 43 17.15 1.59 -3.33
C THR A 43 16.83 0.16 -2.93
N GLN A 44 16.93 -0.14 -1.63
CA GLN A 44 16.64 -1.45 -1.04
C GLN A 44 15.66 -1.34 0.13
N ILE A 45 14.61 -0.51 -0.03
CA ILE A 45 13.53 -0.37 0.96
C ILE A 45 12.90 -1.75 1.18
N LEU A 46 12.80 -2.16 2.43
CA LEU A 46 12.30 -3.49 2.78
C LEU A 46 10.79 -3.59 2.49
N LEU A 47 10.38 -4.70 1.88
CA LEU A 47 8.97 -5.01 1.65
C LEU A 47 8.29 -5.39 2.97
N MET A 48 7.03 -5.01 3.12
CA MET A 48 6.26 -5.39 4.29
C MET A 48 5.72 -6.82 4.20
N THR A 49 5.51 -7.43 5.36
CA THR A 49 4.86 -8.75 5.48
C THR A 49 3.63 -8.62 6.35
N VAL A 50 2.47 -9.02 5.81
CA VAL A 50 1.22 -9.09 6.58
C VAL A 50 1.16 -10.44 7.28
N LYS A 51 1.04 -10.39 8.59
CA LYS A 51 0.79 -11.56 9.44
C LYS A 51 -0.65 -11.46 9.93
N GLU A 52 -1.47 -12.48 9.65
CA GLU A 52 -2.90 -12.47 10.03
C GLU A 52 -3.09 -12.47 11.55
N ASP A 53 -2.17 -13.11 12.29
CA ASP A 53 -2.07 -13.08 13.76
C ASP A 53 -1.42 -11.79 14.30
N GLY A 54 -0.92 -10.94 13.40
CA GLY A 54 -0.38 -9.63 13.73
C GLY A 54 -1.50 -8.61 13.96
N ASN A 55 -1.21 -7.65 14.83
CA ASN A 55 -2.08 -6.51 15.06
C ASN A 55 -2.17 -5.63 13.79
N VAL A 56 -3.39 -5.19 13.46
CA VAL A 56 -3.69 -4.17 12.42
C VAL A 56 -2.75 -2.96 12.50
N LYS A 57 -2.46 -2.45 13.70
CA LYS A 57 -1.54 -1.32 13.90
C LYS A 57 -0.14 -1.58 13.33
N ASN A 58 0.39 -2.78 13.53
CA ASN A 58 1.72 -3.15 13.05
C ASN A 58 1.78 -3.13 11.52
N VAL A 59 0.66 -3.42 10.85
CA VAL A 59 0.57 -3.38 9.38
C VAL A 59 0.64 -1.93 8.89
N PHE A 60 -0.12 -1.03 9.52
CA PHE A 60 -0.08 0.40 9.17
C PHE A 60 1.26 1.06 9.50
N GLU A 61 1.88 0.73 10.64
CA GLU A 61 3.21 1.25 11.00
C GLU A 61 4.29 0.83 10.00
N GLN A 62 4.21 -0.40 9.47
CA GLN A 62 5.10 -0.85 8.39
C GLN A 62 4.90 -0.02 7.12
N MET A 63 3.65 0.23 6.71
CA MET A 63 3.36 1.07 5.54
C MET A 63 3.88 2.50 5.72
N LEU A 64 3.64 3.10 6.89
CA LEU A 64 4.14 4.43 7.22
C LEU A 64 5.66 4.51 7.16
N ARG A 65 6.37 3.50 7.69
CA ARG A 65 7.83 3.45 7.63
C ARG A 65 8.32 3.43 6.19
N ILE A 66 7.71 2.60 5.34
CA ILE A 66 8.03 2.52 3.91
C ILE A 66 7.84 3.86 3.22
N PHE A 67 6.70 4.53 3.43
CA PHE A 67 6.44 5.82 2.79
C PHE A 67 7.39 6.92 3.27
N LYS A 68 7.76 6.93 4.55
CA LYS A 68 8.78 7.84 5.08
C LYS A 68 10.15 7.61 4.48
N GLU A 69 10.54 6.35 4.29
CA GLU A 69 11.81 6.02 3.64
C GLU A 69 11.82 6.46 2.18
N MET A 70 10.72 6.26 1.44
CA MET A 70 10.56 6.79 0.08
C MET A 70 10.64 8.32 0.04
N GLN A 71 9.95 9.02 0.95
CA GLN A 71 10.00 10.49 1.04
C GLN A 71 11.43 10.96 1.29
N SER A 72 12.17 10.33 2.20
CA SER A 72 13.56 10.67 2.48
C SER A 72 14.45 10.54 1.25
N VAL A 73 14.25 9.47 0.45
CA VAL A 73 14.99 9.26 -0.80
C VAL A 73 14.63 10.32 -1.84
N VAL A 74 13.34 10.65 -1.98
CA VAL A 74 12.87 11.69 -2.91
C VAL A 74 13.45 13.06 -2.53
N ALA A 75 13.42 13.42 -1.25
CA ALA A 75 13.97 14.67 -0.75
C ALA A 75 15.48 14.79 -1.02
N ALA A 76 16.25 13.73 -0.76
CA ALA A 76 17.69 13.71 -1.02
C ALA A 76 18.04 13.89 -2.52
N LYS A 77 17.14 13.51 -3.43
CA LYS A 77 17.34 13.67 -4.89
C LYS A 77 16.91 15.04 -5.42
N GLN A 78 16.19 15.84 -4.62
CA GLN A 78 15.69 17.16 -4.99
C GLN A 78 16.46 18.30 -4.31
N ASP A 79 17.49 18.01 -3.52
CA ASP A 79 18.32 19.03 -2.87
C ASP A 79 18.90 19.99 -3.93
N PRO A 80 18.57 21.30 -3.86
CA PRO A 80 19.01 22.29 -4.85
C PRO A 80 20.54 22.42 -4.93
N MET A 81 21.30 22.02 -3.89
CA MET A 81 22.77 22.00 -3.95
C MET A 81 23.34 20.91 -4.87
N GLN A 82 22.56 19.89 -5.24
CA GLN A 82 22.97 18.73 -6.05
C GLN A 82 22.18 18.61 -7.38
N SER A 83 21.26 19.54 -7.65
CA SER A 83 20.22 19.40 -8.66
C SER A 83 20.50 20.24 -9.91
N GLU A 84 21.28 19.71 -10.84
CA GLU A 84 21.31 20.23 -12.22
C GLU A 84 19.90 20.17 -12.84
N PRO A 85 19.44 21.20 -13.60
CA PRO A 85 18.13 21.20 -14.23
C PRO A 85 17.90 19.93 -15.04
N LEU A 86 16.68 19.38 -14.99
CA LEU A 86 16.28 18.19 -15.77
C LEU A 86 16.65 18.33 -17.25
N SER A 87 16.49 19.52 -17.83
CA SER A 87 16.88 19.84 -19.21
C SER A 87 18.38 19.71 -19.47
N SER A 88 19.22 20.13 -18.51
CA SER A 88 20.67 19.99 -18.56
C SER A 88 21.08 18.52 -18.46
N LYS A 89 20.49 17.76 -17.54
CA LYS A 89 20.74 16.30 -17.42
C LYS A 89 20.37 15.54 -18.69
N ILE A 90 19.25 15.90 -19.32
CA ILE A 90 18.83 15.33 -20.60
C ILE A 90 19.83 15.70 -21.71
N ALA A 91 20.25 16.96 -21.80
CA ALA A 91 21.22 17.41 -22.79
C ALA A 91 22.57 16.69 -22.64
N THR A 92 23.14 16.68 -21.44
CA THR A 92 24.41 16.00 -21.13
C THR A 92 24.35 14.50 -21.46
N ALA A 93 23.23 13.84 -21.14
CA ALA A 93 23.07 12.43 -21.46
C ALA A 93 22.97 12.16 -22.97
N MET A 94 22.28 13.04 -23.74
CA MET A 94 22.24 12.95 -25.19
C MET A 94 23.63 13.17 -25.80
N PHE A 95 24.38 14.17 -25.35
CA PHE A 95 25.74 14.45 -25.84
C PHE A 95 26.70 13.27 -25.57
N SER A 96 26.71 12.72 -24.35
CA SER A 96 27.53 11.54 -24.02
C SER A 96 27.17 10.32 -24.88
N MET A 97 25.90 10.16 -25.26
CA MET A 97 25.46 9.03 -26.09
C MET A 97 25.91 9.18 -27.55
N VAL A 98 25.93 10.41 -28.07
CA VAL A 98 26.46 10.71 -29.42
C VAL A 98 27.96 10.46 -29.46
N GLU A 99 28.72 10.92 -28.46
CA GLU A 99 30.18 10.73 -28.39
C GLU A 99 30.60 9.25 -28.29
N LYS A 100 29.84 8.43 -27.56
CA LYS A 100 30.14 7.01 -27.33
C LYS A 100 29.46 6.04 -28.30
N SER A 101 28.80 6.57 -29.34
CA SER A 101 28.06 5.76 -30.32
C SER A 101 28.94 4.81 -31.15
N ASN A 102 30.24 5.06 -31.18
CA ASN A 102 31.23 4.31 -31.98
C ASN A 102 31.61 2.97 -31.34
N ASN A 103 31.33 2.77 -30.05
CA ASN A 103 31.63 1.54 -29.31
C ASN A 103 30.37 1.00 -28.64
N ILE A 104 29.90 -0.17 -29.08
CA ILE A 104 28.65 -0.80 -28.60
C ILE A 104 28.64 -1.01 -27.08
N ARG A 105 29.79 -1.33 -26.47
CA ARG A 105 29.88 -1.58 -25.02
C ARG A 105 29.77 -0.26 -24.23
N GLU A 106 30.41 0.80 -24.72
CA GLU A 106 30.32 2.13 -24.13
C GLU A 106 28.94 2.76 -24.35
N LEU A 107 28.34 2.52 -25.51
CA LEU A 107 26.97 2.92 -25.81
C LEU A 107 25.96 2.25 -24.88
N GLN A 108 26.09 0.94 -24.62
CA GLN A 108 25.23 0.24 -23.67
C GLN A 108 25.36 0.80 -22.24
N GLN A 109 26.59 1.09 -21.80
CA GLN A 109 26.84 1.68 -20.48
C GLN A 109 26.28 3.11 -20.39
N SER A 110 26.54 3.95 -21.41
CA SER A 110 26.03 5.32 -21.50
C SER A 110 24.51 5.36 -21.54
N THR A 111 23.87 4.40 -22.21
CA THR A 111 22.41 4.26 -22.25
C THR A 111 21.88 3.92 -20.85
N LYS A 112 22.52 2.99 -20.13
CA LYS A 112 22.14 2.62 -18.75
C LYS A 112 22.30 3.79 -17.77
N GLU A 113 23.35 4.58 -17.93
CA GLU A 113 23.61 5.78 -17.13
C GLU A 113 22.61 6.91 -17.46
N MET A 114 22.30 7.14 -18.74
CA MET A 114 21.25 8.07 -19.18
C MET A 114 19.91 7.72 -18.56
N PHE A 115 19.50 6.45 -18.62
CA PHE A 115 18.25 6.01 -18.00
C PHE A 115 18.24 6.34 -16.52
N LYS A 116 19.29 6.02 -15.76
CA LYS A 116 19.34 6.34 -14.32
C LYS A 116 19.29 7.84 -14.04
N ASN A 117 20.00 8.66 -14.82
CA ASN A 117 20.12 10.11 -14.64
C ASN A 117 18.85 10.87 -14.98
N VAL A 118 18.01 10.34 -15.88
CA VAL A 118 16.75 10.97 -16.32
C VAL A 118 15.52 10.38 -15.59
N GLN A 119 15.52 9.08 -15.32
CA GLN A 119 14.38 8.37 -14.74
C GLN A 119 14.15 8.71 -13.27
N SER A 120 15.21 8.76 -12.45
CA SER A 120 15.08 9.04 -11.01
C SER A 120 14.45 10.41 -10.75
N PRO A 121 14.89 11.51 -11.38
CA PRO A 121 14.28 12.83 -11.16
C PRO A 121 12.84 12.93 -11.69
N ILE A 122 12.49 12.23 -12.78
CA ILE A 122 11.10 12.18 -13.28
C ILE A 122 10.19 11.51 -12.26
N ILE A 123 10.60 10.40 -11.66
CA ILE A 123 9.81 9.70 -10.65
C ILE A 123 9.70 10.52 -9.37
N ALA A 124 10.80 11.14 -8.95
CA ALA A 124 10.80 12.05 -7.80
C ALA A 124 9.77 13.18 -8.02
N SER A 125 9.72 13.74 -9.23
CA SER A 125 8.73 14.74 -9.62
C SER A 125 7.30 14.19 -9.63
N VAL A 126 7.04 12.98 -10.14
CA VAL A 126 5.71 12.36 -10.12
C VAL A 126 5.21 12.14 -8.69
N LEU A 127 6.06 11.63 -7.80
CA LEU A 127 5.70 11.39 -6.40
C LEU A 127 5.49 12.69 -5.62
N ASN A 128 6.21 13.76 -5.99
CA ASN A 128 6.12 15.06 -5.32
C ASN A 128 5.02 15.98 -5.89
N SER A 129 4.76 15.95 -7.19
CA SER A 129 3.82 16.86 -7.89
C SER A 129 2.36 16.75 -7.45
N GLY A 130 2.02 15.76 -6.64
CA GLY A 130 0.71 15.63 -5.98
C GLY A 130 0.79 15.31 -4.50
N ASN A 131 1.94 15.53 -3.85
CA ASN A 131 2.22 15.15 -2.45
C ASN A 131 1.72 13.73 -2.11
N ILE A 132 1.91 12.79 -3.04
CA ILE A 132 1.25 11.47 -2.98
C ILE A 132 1.64 10.74 -1.68
N LEU A 133 2.94 10.73 -1.36
CA LEU A 133 3.46 10.03 -0.19
C LEU A 133 2.99 10.67 1.13
N GLU A 134 2.95 12.01 1.19
CA GLU A 134 2.46 12.76 2.36
C GLU A 134 0.95 12.59 2.57
N SER A 135 0.19 12.58 1.47
CA SER A 135 -1.25 12.31 1.50
C SER A 135 -1.56 10.90 1.99
N LEU A 136 -0.80 9.91 1.51
CA LEU A 136 -0.88 8.52 1.99
C LEU A 136 -0.52 8.43 3.47
N GLU A 137 0.57 9.05 3.90
CA GLU A 137 0.97 9.11 5.31
C GLU A 137 -0.14 9.67 6.20
N SER A 138 -0.67 10.84 5.84
CA SER A 138 -1.73 11.53 6.58
C SER A 138 -3.01 10.69 6.68
N SER A 139 -3.39 10.03 5.58
CA SER A 139 -4.56 9.16 5.54
C SER A 139 -4.40 7.91 6.39
N LEU A 140 -3.20 7.32 6.40
CA LEU A 140 -2.89 6.18 7.27
C LEU A 140 -2.88 6.58 8.75
N LEU A 141 -2.32 7.74 9.09
CA LEU A 141 -2.36 8.27 10.46
C LEU A 141 -3.79 8.52 10.95
N LEU A 142 -4.69 8.94 10.05
CA LEU A 142 -6.11 9.07 10.36
C LEU A 142 -6.75 7.71 10.66
N LEU A 143 -6.49 6.69 9.83
CA LEU A 143 -6.97 5.32 10.07
C LEU A 143 -6.48 4.79 11.42
N MET A 144 -5.23 5.08 11.79
CA MET A 144 -4.65 4.64 13.07
C MET A 144 -5.30 5.23 14.32
N LYS A 145 -6.24 6.18 14.19
CA LYS A 145 -7.02 6.69 15.32
C LYS A 145 -8.20 5.79 15.69
N TYR A 146 -8.60 4.87 14.83
CA TYR A 146 -9.72 3.98 15.12
C TYR A 146 -9.35 2.94 16.20
N PRO A 147 -10.31 2.51 17.05
CA PRO A 147 -10.03 1.60 18.17
C PRO A 147 -9.64 0.19 17.72
N ILE A 148 -9.89 -0.15 16.44
CA ILE A 148 -9.56 -1.45 15.83
C ILE A 148 -8.06 -1.75 15.75
N MET A 149 -7.20 -0.78 16.07
CA MET A 149 -5.73 -0.86 16.02
C MET A 149 -5.10 -1.79 17.05
N ASN A 150 -5.88 -2.47 17.90
CA ASN A 150 -5.37 -3.50 18.80
C ASN A 150 -5.86 -4.91 18.44
N LEU A 151 -6.67 -5.02 17.38
CA LEU A 151 -7.21 -6.29 16.91
C LEU A 151 -6.23 -6.96 15.96
N GLN A 152 -6.28 -8.29 15.95
CA GLN A 152 -5.57 -9.08 14.95
C GLN A 152 -6.33 -9.02 13.64
N LEU A 153 -5.62 -9.07 12.51
CA LEU A 153 -6.29 -9.08 11.20
C LEU A 153 -7.22 -10.31 11.06
N SER A 154 -6.85 -11.44 11.68
CA SER A 154 -7.69 -12.64 11.76
C SER A 154 -8.99 -12.47 12.55
N ASP A 155 -9.11 -11.42 13.38
CA ASP A 155 -10.36 -11.14 14.13
C ASP A 155 -11.49 -10.64 13.22
N PHE A 156 -11.16 -10.11 12.03
CA PHE A 156 -12.15 -9.51 11.10
C PHE A 156 -12.73 -10.54 10.13
N TYR A 157 -11.88 -11.42 9.63
CA TYR A 157 -12.25 -12.48 8.72
C TYR A 157 -11.18 -13.55 8.73
N ARG A 158 -11.59 -14.80 8.92
CA ARG A 158 -10.74 -15.96 8.69
C ARG A 158 -11.21 -16.58 7.39
N LYS A 159 -10.32 -16.72 6.40
CA LYS A 159 -10.65 -17.52 5.22
C LYS A 159 -11.05 -18.92 5.72
N GLU A 160 -12.26 -19.35 5.39
CA GLU A 160 -12.63 -20.75 5.58
C GLU A 160 -11.62 -21.57 4.77
N GLN A 161 -10.84 -22.40 5.45
CA GLN A 161 -10.05 -23.44 4.80
C GLN A 161 -11.05 -24.41 4.18
N SER A 162 -11.41 -24.15 2.93
CA SER A 162 -12.11 -25.11 2.08
C SER A 162 -11.14 -26.25 1.79
N ASP A 163 -11.48 -27.44 2.27
CA ASP A 163 -10.74 -28.69 2.15
C ASP A 163 -10.25 -28.95 0.71
N ALA A 164 -8.93 -28.97 0.52
CA ALA A 164 -8.31 -29.70 -0.58
C ALA A 164 -7.55 -30.88 0.05
N THR A 165 -8.28 -31.98 0.12
CA THR A 165 -7.86 -33.39 0.02
C THR A 165 -6.55 -33.81 0.69
N THR A 166 -6.71 -34.79 1.59
CA THR A 166 -5.72 -35.72 2.16
C THR A 166 -4.79 -35.21 3.26
N SER A 167 -5.10 -35.72 4.46
CA SER A 167 -4.18 -36.10 5.53
C SER A 167 -3.76 -35.03 6.56
N GLU A 168 -4.04 -35.42 7.80
CA GLU A 168 -3.67 -34.87 9.11
C GLU A 168 -4.55 -33.78 9.72
N LYS A 169 -5.10 -34.15 10.88
CA LYS A 169 -5.99 -33.39 11.77
C LYS A 169 -5.32 -32.08 12.21
N SER A 170 -5.56 -31.00 11.48
CA SER A 170 -5.58 -29.65 12.06
C SER A 170 -7.02 -29.34 12.49
N PRO A 171 -7.28 -28.88 13.72
CA PRO A 171 -8.63 -28.46 14.09
C PRO A 171 -8.94 -27.20 13.28
N GLY A 172 -9.79 -27.35 12.25
CA GLY A 172 -10.33 -26.23 11.49
C GLY A 172 -11.03 -25.22 12.40
N PRO A 173 -11.22 -23.97 11.94
CA PRO A 173 -11.80 -22.92 12.78
C PRO A 173 -13.21 -23.33 13.21
N SER A 174 -13.42 -23.51 14.53
CA SER A 174 -14.75 -23.80 15.05
C SER A 174 -15.67 -22.59 14.85
N LYS A 175 -16.97 -22.81 14.59
CA LYS A 175 -17.98 -21.72 14.54
C LYS A 175 -17.97 -20.86 15.81
N ALA A 176 -17.57 -21.42 16.96
CA ALA A 176 -17.42 -20.70 18.21
C ALA A 176 -16.31 -19.64 18.15
N THR A 177 -15.21 -19.92 17.46
CA THR A 177 -14.07 -18.99 17.29
C THR A 177 -14.46 -17.76 16.46
N THR A 178 -15.27 -17.94 15.40
CA THR A 178 -15.72 -16.83 14.55
C THR A 178 -16.72 -15.92 15.27
N ILE A 179 -17.62 -16.49 16.06
CA ILE A 179 -18.59 -15.72 16.87
C ILE A 179 -17.86 -14.90 17.93
N ASP A 180 -16.85 -15.48 18.58
CA ASP A 180 -16.04 -14.80 19.61
C ASP A 180 -15.24 -13.63 19.02
N ALA A 181 -14.65 -13.81 17.84
CA ALA A 181 -13.93 -12.74 17.12
C ALA A 181 -14.84 -11.57 16.71
N LEU A 182 -16.04 -11.86 16.20
CA LEU A 182 -17.03 -10.82 15.86
C LEU A 182 -17.52 -10.06 17.08
N LYS A 183 -17.71 -10.75 18.21
CA LYS A 183 -18.09 -10.13 19.47
C LYS A 183 -16.98 -9.22 19.98
N LYS A 184 -15.73 -9.69 19.97
CA LYS A 184 -14.54 -8.91 20.30
C LYS A 184 -14.44 -7.65 19.44
N LEU A 185 -14.67 -7.75 18.12
CA LEU A 185 -14.67 -6.61 17.21
C LEU A 185 -15.79 -5.61 17.54
N GLN A 186 -17.00 -6.11 17.80
CA GLN A 186 -18.13 -5.28 18.19
C GLN A 186 -17.86 -4.54 19.49
N ASP A 187 -17.30 -5.21 20.50
CA ASP A 187 -16.98 -4.63 21.80
C ASP A 187 -15.95 -3.49 21.68
N VAL A 188 -14.95 -3.63 20.80
CA VAL A 188 -13.95 -2.58 20.53
C VAL A 188 -14.53 -1.35 19.82
N LEU A 189 -15.53 -1.54 18.96
CA LEU A 189 -16.18 -0.45 18.21
C LEU A 189 -17.28 0.26 19.02
N ASN A 190 -17.76 -0.36 20.10
CA ASN A 190 -18.72 0.28 20.98
C ASN A 190 -18.01 1.35 21.84
N ILE A 191 -18.31 2.63 21.56
CA ILE A 191 -17.83 3.76 22.35
C ILE A 191 -18.67 3.86 23.62
N GLU A 192 -18.02 4.16 24.76
CA GLU A 192 -18.56 4.23 26.13
C GLU A 192 -19.85 5.09 26.31
N ASN A 193 -20.20 5.93 25.32
CA ASN A 193 -21.35 6.85 25.36
C ASN A 193 -22.43 6.60 24.28
N ALA A 194 -22.27 5.61 23.40
CA ALA A 194 -23.28 5.24 22.41
C ALA A 194 -24.09 4.04 22.92
N LYS A 195 -25.41 4.00 22.64
CA LYS A 195 -26.21 2.79 22.88
C LYS A 195 -25.51 1.59 22.22
N TYR A 196 -24.99 0.68 23.05
CA TYR A 196 -24.33 -0.58 22.66
C TYR A 196 -25.23 -1.37 21.71
N THR A 197 -25.08 -1.12 20.42
CA THR A 197 -25.96 -1.68 19.39
C THR A 197 -25.12 -2.14 18.23
N ILE A 198 -25.48 -3.29 17.67
CA ILE A 198 -24.87 -3.82 16.46
C ILE A 198 -24.90 -2.81 15.31
N LYS A 199 -25.93 -1.96 15.27
CA LYS A 199 -26.05 -0.83 14.33
C LYS A 199 -24.88 0.15 14.42
N SER A 200 -24.55 0.61 15.62
CA SER A 200 -23.43 1.56 15.81
C SER A 200 -22.08 0.95 15.41
N ALA A 201 -21.87 -0.34 15.73
CA ALA A 201 -20.66 -1.04 15.33
C ALA A 201 -20.59 -1.22 13.80
N ALA A 202 -21.71 -1.56 13.16
CA ALA A 202 -21.83 -1.63 11.70
C ALA A 202 -21.49 -0.29 11.05
N ASP A 203 -22.12 0.80 11.53
CA ASP A 203 -21.91 2.14 10.98
C ASP A 203 -20.43 2.57 11.11
N GLN A 204 -19.78 2.31 12.25
CA GLN A 204 -18.35 2.60 12.40
C GLN A 204 -17.47 1.75 11.48
N MET A 205 -17.74 0.45 11.36
CA MET A 205 -16.96 -0.44 10.51
C MET A 205 -17.07 -0.02 9.02
N GLU A 206 -18.27 0.35 8.58
CA GLU A 206 -18.51 0.89 7.25
C GLU A 206 -17.76 2.21 7.02
N GLN A 207 -17.70 3.11 8.00
CA GLN A 207 -16.91 4.35 7.88
C GLN A 207 -15.41 4.09 7.77
N ILE A 208 -14.88 3.11 8.52
CA ILE A 208 -13.48 2.70 8.42
C ILE A 208 -13.19 2.20 6.99
N VAL A 209 -14.01 1.27 6.49
CA VAL A 209 -13.90 0.74 5.12
C VAL A 209 -13.97 1.86 4.08
N LYS A 210 -14.92 2.79 4.23
CA LYS A 210 -15.08 3.93 3.33
C LYS A 210 -13.85 4.84 3.31
N THR A 211 -13.18 5.00 4.46
CA THR A 211 -11.94 5.78 4.59
C THR A 211 -10.77 5.11 3.86
N MET A 212 -10.75 3.77 3.76
CA MET A 212 -9.68 3.04 3.05
C MET A 212 -9.77 3.16 1.53
N GLY A 213 -10.97 3.32 0.97
CA GLY A 213 -11.19 3.37 -0.48
C GLY A 213 -10.31 4.40 -1.21
N PRO A 214 -10.33 5.69 -0.82
CA PRO A 214 -9.48 6.71 -1.42
C PRO A 214 -7.98 6.40 -1.32
N ILE A 215 -7.52 5.77 -0.24
CA ILE A 215 -6.11 5.40 -0.05
C ILE A 215 -5.69 4.35 -1.08
N LEU A 216 -6.52 3.32 -1.26
CA LEU A 216 -6.32 2.29 -2.27
C LEU A 216 -6.26 2.88 -3.68
N GLU A 217 -7.16 3.83 -3.99
CA GLU A 217 -7.14 4.52 -5.28
C GLU A 217 -5.85 5.32 -5.49
N VAL A 218 -5.40 6.06 -4.48
CA VAL A 218 -4.16 6.85 -4.56
C VAL A 218 -2.96 5.93 -4.80
N LEU A 219 -2.86 4.82 -4.07
CA LEU A 219 -1.81 3.83 -4.28
C LEU A 219 -1.85 3.25 -5.70
N GLN A 220 -3.04 2.86 -6.17
CA GLN A 220 -3.19 2.30 -7.51
C GLN A 220 -2.83 3.33 -8.60
N LYS A 221 -3.23 4.59 -8.43
CA LYS A 221 -2.86 5.69 -9.33
C LYS A 221 -1.35 5.92 -9.33
N ALA A 222 -0.71 5.89 -8.17
CA ALA A 222 0.75 6.03 -8.06
C ALA A 222 1.49 4.89 -8.78
N ILE A 223 1.07 3.65 -8.58
CA ILE A 223 1.61 2.47 -9.27
C ILE A 223 1.47 2.63 -10.79
N LYS A 224 0.26 2.94 -11.28
CA LYS A 224 0.00 3.13 -12.72
C LYS A 224 0.80 4.27 -13.32
N ALA A 225 0.93 5.39 -12.60
CA ALA A 225 1.71 6.54 -13.05
C ALA A 225 3.19 6.17 -13.20
N MET A 226 3.72 5.44 -12.23
CA MET A 226 5.05 4.87 -12.27
C MET A 226 5.19 3.92 -13.48
N GLU A 227 4.38 2.86 -13.58
CA GLU A 227 4.41 1.87 -14.67
C GLU A 227 4.32 2.47 -16.07
N THR A 228 3.39 3.41 -16.28
CA THR A 228 3.18 4.04 -17.60
C THR A 228 4.41 4.82 -18.03
N LYS A 229 5.03 5.55 -17.10
CA LYS A 229 6.26 6.31 -17.38
C LYS A 229 7.45 5.38 -17.58
N PHE A 230 7.49 4.20 -16.95
CA PHE A 230 8.49 3.14 -17.26
C PHE A 230 8.31 2.52 -18.64
N SER A 231 7.07 2.38 -19.12
CA SER A 231 6.79 1.78 -20.42
C SER A 231 7.29 2.65 -21.59
N VAL A 232 7.24 3.99 -21.44
CA VAL A 232 7.79 4.94 -22.43
C VAL A 232 9.30 4.75 -22.65
N PHE A 233 10.01 4.24 -21.64
CA PHE A 233 11.45 3.95 -21.72
C PHE A 233 11.78 2.54 -22.21
N LYS A 234 10.78 1.64 -22.29
CA LYS A 234 10.88 0.31 -22.92
C LYS A 234 10.29 0.36 -24.33
N LYS A 235 10.96 1.02 -25.28
CA LYS A 235 10.58 0.85 -26.69
C LYS A 235 11.01 -0.57 -27.14
N PRO A 236 10.16 -1.35 -27.84
CA PRO A 236 10.55 -2.64 -28.39
C PRO A 236 11.67 -2.43 -29.41
N ARG A 237 12.72 -3.26 -29.34
CA ARG A 237 13.64 -3.42 -30.47
C ARG A 237 12.85 -4.11 -31.58
N ASN A 238 12.53 -3.38 -32.64
CA ASN A 238 12.34 -3.95 -33.97
C ASN A 238 13.62 -3.69 -34.75
#